data_AF-A0AAW7WJ33-F1
#
_entry.id   AF-A0AAW7WJ33-F1
#
_cell.length_a   1.000
_cell.length_b   1.000
_cell.length_c   1.000
_cell.angle_alpha   90.00
_cell.angle_beta   90.00
_cell.angle_gamma   90.00
#
_symmetry.space_group_name_H-M   'P 1'
#
loop_
_entity.id
_entity.type
_entity.pdbx_description
1 polymer ?
#
loop_
_entity_poly.entity_id
_entity_poly.type
_entity_poly.pdbx_seq_one_letter_code
_entity_poly.pdbx_strand_id
1 'polypeptide(L)' 'MVLIRWMQAGHRLEETVPLTQARYRRLELEAQGATVYWSERLAQR' A
#
# COMPACT_ATOMS: atom_id res chain seq x y z
N MET A 1 9.43 -3.39 -7.10
CA MET A 1 8.70 -3.22 -5.82
C MET A 1 7.60 -2.18 -6.00
N VAL A 2 6.64 -2.08 -5.10
CA VAL A 2 5.58 -1.06 -5.08
C VAL A 2 5.50 -0.45 -3.68
N LEU A 3 5.58 0.88 -3.59
CA LEU A 3 5.28 1.62 -2.38
C LEU A 3 3.76 1.86 -2.30
N ILE A 4 3.13 1.43 -1.23
CA ILE A 4 1.70 1.68 -0.94
C ILE A 4 1.64 2.68 0.21
N ARG A 5 0.84 3.74 0.07
CA ARG A 5 0.55 4.70 1.15
C ARG A 5 -0.93 4.74 1.48
N TRP A 6 -1.23 4.74 2.77
CA TRP A 6 -2.60 4.71 3.26
C TRP A 6 -2.80 5.50 4.55
N MET A 7 -4.07 5.78 4.85
CA MET A 7 -4.53 6.32 6.13
C MET A 7 -5.21 5.22 6.92
N GLN A 8 -4.88 5.07 8.20
CA GLN A 8 -5.58 4.16 9.10
C GLN A 8 -5.62 4.77 10.50
N ALA A 9 -6.81 4.83 11.11
CA ALA A 9 -7.03 5.43 12.43
C ALA A 9 -6.41 6.85 12.58
N GLY A 10 -6.41 7.66 11.52
CA GLY A 10 -5.83 9.01 11.54
C GLY A 10 -4.32 9.08 11.32
N HIS A 11 -3.64 7.93 11.15
CA HIS A 11 -2.21 7.86 10.89
C HIS A 11 -1.91 7.60 9.41
N ARG A 12 -0.86 8.27 8.92
CA ARG A 12 -0.28 7.99 7.59
C ARG A 12 0.73 6.87 7.73
N LEU A 13 0.57 5.84 6.92
CA LEU A 13 1.43 4.67 6.90
C LEU A 13 1.88 4.40 5.47
N GLU A 14 3.03 3.74 5.34
CA GLU A 14 3.57 3.32 4.06
C GLU A 14 4.31 1.99 4.16
N GLU A 15 4.28 1.21 3.08
CA GLU A 15 4.91 -0.11 3.00
C GLU A 15 5.36 -0.38 1.57
N THR A 16 6.56 -0.96 1.44
CA THR A 16 7.07 -1.41 0.14
C THR A 16 6.88 -2.91 0.01
N VAL A 17 6.13 -3.34 -1.01
CA VAL A 17 5.81 -4.74 -1.26
C VAL A 17 6.20 -5.18 -2.67
N PRO A 18 6.37 -6.49 -2.93
CA PRO A 18 6.49 -7.01 -4.29
C PRO A 18 5.27 -6.65 -5.15
N LEU A 19 5.48 -6.39 -6.44
CA LEU A 19 4.40 -6.03 -7.37
C LEU A 19 3.29 -7.09 -7.43
N THR A 20 3.68 -8.37 -7.35
CA THR A 20 2.77 -9.51 -7.34
C THR A 20 1.87 -9.54 -6.12
N GLN A 21 2.31 -8.97 -4.98
CA GLN A 21 1.56 -8.93 -3.72
C GLN A 21 0.81 -7.60 -3.52
N ALA A 22 1.18 -6.55 -4.24
CA ALA A 22 0.63 -5.20 -4.05
C ALA A 22 -0.91 -5.14 -4.12
N ARG A 23 -1.51 -5.88 -5.06
CA ARG A 23 -2.97 -5.95 -5.18
C ARG A 23 -3.62 -6.59 -3.96
N TYR A 24 -3.09 -7.73 -3.52
CA TYR A 24 -3.63 -8.44 -2.36
C TYR A 24 -3.47 -7.60 -1.09
N ARG A 25 -2.29 -7.01 -0.91
CA ARG A 25 -2.02 -6.16 0.26
C ARG A 25 -2.94 -4.96 0.35
N ARG A 26 -3.22 -4.30 -0.79
CA ARG A 26 -4.21 -3.22 -0.85
C ARG A 26 -5.58 -3.68 -0.35
N LEU A 27 -6.05 -4.85 -0.77
CA LEU A 27 -7.35 -5.39 -0.35
C LEU A 27 -7.37 -5.70 1.15
N GLU A 28 -6.28 -6.23 1.71
CA GLU A 28 -6.17 -6.45 3.16
C GLU A 28 -6.24 -5.13 3.94
N LEU A 29 -5.56 -4.10 3.47
CA LEU A 29 -5.59 -2.76 4.07
C LEU A 29 -7.02 -2.20 4.03
N GLU A 30 -7.68 -2.25 2.86
CA GLU A 30 -9.07 -1.80 2.70
C GLU A 30 -10.03 -2.58 3.63
N ALA A 31 -9.84 -3.89 3.78
CA ALA A 31 -10.61 -4.73 4.69
C ALA A 31 -10.39 -4.38 6.18
N GLN A 32 -9.22 -3.86 6.54
CA GLN A 32 -8.90 -3.34 7.88
C GLN A 32 -9.41 -1.91 8.10
N GLY A 33 -10.15 -1.34 7.14
CA GLY A 33 -10.65 0.03 7.20
C GLY A 33 -9.60 1.09 6.84
N ALA A 34 -8.47 0.71 6.26
CA ALA A 34 -7.51 1.67 5.74
C ALA A 34 -8.00 2.29 4.41
N THR A 35 -7.71 3.57 4.21
CA THR A 35 -7.91 4.26 2.94
C THR A 35 -6.59 4.37 2.20
N VAL A 36 -6.38 3.55 1.16
CA VAL A 36 -5.21 3.63 0.29
C VAL A 36 -5.41 4.78 -0.70
N TYR A 37 -4.50 5.76 -0.68
CA TYR A 37 -4.61 6.96 -1.53
C TYR A 37 -3.48 7.10 -2.55
N TRP A 38 -2.44 6.27 -2.46
CA TRP A 38 -1.33 6.28 -3.41
C TRP A 38 -0.65 4.92 -3.50
N SER A 39 -0.30 4.50 -4.72
CA SER A 39 0.62 3.39 -4.95
C SER A 39 1.57 3.71 -6.10
N GLU A 40 2.86 3.42 -5.91
CA GLU A 40 3.92 3.75 -6.88
C GLU A 40 4.83 2.56 -7.13
N ARG A 41 5.10 2.26 -8.41
CA ARG A 41 6.10 1.24 -8.78
C ARG A 41 7.50 1.83 -8.59
N LEU A 42 8.27 1.23 -7.71
CA LEU A 42 9.68 1.56 -7.54
C LEU A 42 10.47 0.88 -8.67
N ALA A 43 11.06 1.68 -9.55
CA ALA A 43 12.02 1.22 -10.53
C ALA A 43 13.29 0.76 -9.80
N GLN A 44 13.67 -0.51 -9.95
CA GLN A 44 15.00 -0.97 -9.55
C GLN A 44 15.97 -0.42 -10.59
N ARG A 45 16.82 0.53 -10.19
CA ARG A 45 18.00 0.95 -10.96
C ARG A 45 19.17 0.03 -10.65
#